data_AF-A0AAU0KA11-F1
#
_entry.id   AF-A0AAU0KA11-F1
#
_cell.length_a   1.000
_cell.length_b   1.000
_cell.length_c   1.000
_cell.angle_alpha   90.00
_cell.angle_beta   90.00
_cell.angle_gamma   90.00
#
_symmetry.space_group_name_H-M   'P 1'
#
loop_
_entity.id
_entity.type
_entity.pdbx_description
1 polymer ?
#
loop_
_entity_poly.entity_id
_entity_poly.type
_entity_poly.pdbx_seq_one_letter_code
_entity_poly.pdbx_strand_id
1 'polypeptide(L)'
;MRVPEYRRQIADVVPSTRIKADVPDLAADTYKVEAAGAKAVGEGLNALRVGLEAQREKQDQYQLASAVNEFRRANTEYLHARDGGVFSKKGGQVFGISEQYDRHAQETMEDIAARYKMNDRVRQAFIGATNALRDSSLSSVMRYEQRETDAACELEWKTMASESLSNAALCYNDDAAFDEELDIGMGAVAQQFAPYGDEVVGRKLKEFASKCQTSRVAAMLEDDPRAAEAYLKKHKGEFAGADFLKVKKAVEDRVDVIEVQETTDGLARRFCSESAALAHVRKHYEGDMENKLVVAVKARFGEMRIARNDAEKAVTRQQNGAFATLREEYWDNGKTVPQSRLETMYRSGRLSDSGYASALNYNRSLIDRAGKVRWAQDHIENWGALPLEQQDARIQELFGYTRQEREDYAKAFHQKALFGELGEDDIKLGYNYGLLNSREKAKAEAALKGVKAADKAAFALEQKRVNALLKRAGLDADARMEIEKQAAAGIAELNPTEPDYRENGQRIIIDAAASALAERNFRPWYKLGLGGKKFDDKLRELNSRAGEAKPDEKNAALGDALSFLLPQDAAPTPGKDSKVFADAVSALGAESTPKKKTPPPPDRDDEDEDNTSISLSR
;
A
#
# COMPACT_ATOMS: atom_id res chain seq x y z
N MET A 1 22.66 -39.66 44.22
CA MET A 1 23.11 -41.06 44.26
C MET A 1 24.62 -41.07 44.15
N ARG A 2 25.33 -41.63 45.13
CA ARG A 2 26.79 -41.80 45.14
C ARG A 2 27.15 -43.03 44.30
N VAL A 3 28.05 -42.85 43.33
CA VAL A 3 28.62 -43.95 42.53
C VAL A 3 29.78 -44.57 43.33
N PRO A 4 29.88 -45.90 43.48
CA PRO A 4 31.01 -46.55 44.14
C PRO A 4 32.20 -46.68 43.19
N GLU A 5 33.38 -46.26 43.66
CA GLU A 5 34.67 -46.53 43.02
C GLU A 5 35.14 -47.97 43.34
N TYR A 6 35.27 -48.83 42.32
CA TYR A 6 36.00 -50.10 42.45
C TYR A 6 37.45 -49.92 42.01
N ARG A 7 38.31 -49.74 43.02
CA ARG A 7 39.77 -49.78 42.96
C ARG A 7 40.21 -51.22 42.63
N ARG A 8 41.02 -51.38 41.58
CA ARG A 8 41.68 -52.64 41.21
C ARG A 8 42.66 -53.06 42.32
N GLN A 9 42.34 -54.14 43.03
CA GLN A 9 43.29 -55.01 43.72
C GLN A 9 43.23 -56.38 43.02
N ILE A 10 44.13 -56.62 42.08
CA ILE A 10 44.61 -57.96 41.72
C ILE A 10 46.11 -57.78 41.44
N ALA A 11 46.88 -57.67 42.51
CA ALA A 11 48.27 -58.08 42.54
C ALA A 11 48.30 -59.45 43.21
N ASP A 12 49.26 -60.28 42.82
CA ASP A 12 49.51 -61.66 43.27
C ASP A 12 48.60 -62.72 42.65
N VAL A 13 49.05 -63.32 41.53
CA VAL A 13 49.53 -64.72 41.44
C VAL A 13 49.97 -64.94 39.99
N VAL A 14 51.26 -64.70 39.70
CA VAL A 14 51.96 -65.37 38.60
C VAL A 14 53.35 -65.76 39.14
N PRO A 15 53.70 -67.06 39.21
CA PRO A 15 54.99 -67.48 39.71
C PRO A 15 56.09 -67.06 38.72
N SER A 16 57.03 -66.25 39.22
CA SER A 16 58.27 -65.92 38.51
C SER A 16 59.23 -67.10 38.61
N THR A 17 59.27 -67.95 37.58
CA THR A 17 60.40 -68.88 37.40
C THR A 17 61.58 -68.10 36.85
N ARG A 18 62.32 -67.43 37.74
CA ARG A 18 63.73 -67.05 37.51
C ARG A 18 64.54 -68.34 37.35
N ILE A 19 64.93 -68.66 36.13
CA ILE A 19 66.00 -69.63 35.89
C ILE A 19 67.28 -68.96 36.41
N LYS A 20 67.77 -69.40 37.57
CA LYS A 20 69.10 -69.10 38.06
C LYS A 20 70.09 -69.85 37.17
N ALA A 21 71.00 -69.11 36.56
CA ALA A 21 72.18 -69.68 35.90
C ALA A 21 73.17 -70.09 37.01
N ASP A 22 73.12 -71.36 37.41
CA ASP A 22 74.26 -71.98 38.10
C ASP A 22 75.35 -72.22 37.05
N VAL A 23 76.41 -71.41 37.11
CA VAL A 23 77.65 -71.62 36.37
C VAL A 23 78.56 -72.45 37.27
N PRO A 24 78.93 -73.69 36.90
CA PRO A 24 79.97 -74.41 37.60
C PRO A 24 81.32 -73.77 37.26
N ASP A 25 81.96 -73.23 38.28
CA ASP A 25 83.36 -72.81 38.29
C ASP A 25 84.26 -74.06 38.22
N LEU A 26 85.01 -74.21 37.13
CA LEU A 26 85.96 -75.31 36.91
C LEU A 26 87.25 -74.73 36.34
N ALA A 27 88.02 -74.09 37.22
CA ALA A 27 89.42 -73.78 37.01
C ALA A 27 90.18 -73.97 38.33
N ALA A 28 90.87 -75.11 38.50
CA ALA A 28 92.16 -75.27 39.21
C ALA A 28 92.40 -76.76 39.54
N ASP A 29 93.26 -77.41 38.76
CA ASP A 29 94.51 -78.04 39.24
C ASP A 29 95.08 -79.01 38.20
N THR A 30 96.21 -78.61 37.63
CA THR A 30 97.18 -79.44 36.88
C THR A 30 98.31 -79.75 37.87
N TYR A 31 98.81 -80.98 38.05
CA TYR A 31 99.78 -81.70 37.20
C TYR A 31 100.17 -83.05 37.82
N LYS A 32 100.30 -84.12 37.00
CA LYS A 32 101.54 -84.91 36.77
C LYS A 32 101.28 -86.06 35.75
N VAL A 33 101.60 -85.78 34.48
CA VAL A 33 102.47 -86.51 33.52
C VAL A 33 102.73 -87.99 33.86
N GLU A 34 102.47 -89.00 33.01
CA GLU A 34 102.99 -89.21 31.65
C GLU A 34 102.28 -90.42 30.98
N ALA A 35 102.34 -90.50 29.64
CA ALA A 35 101.92 -91.61 28.75
C ALA A 35 100.46 -91.66 28.25
N ALA A 36 100.23 -91.01 27.08
CA ALA A 36 99.57 -91.55 25.87
C ALA A 36 98.83 -90.45 25.07
N GLY A 37 99.59 -89.67 24.30
CA GLY A 37 99.15 -88.54 23.47
C GLY A 37 98.22 -88.83 22.28
N ALA A 38 97.45 -89.93 22.31
CA ALA A 38 96.38 -90.21 21.33
C ALA A 38 94.97 -90.08 21.94
N LYS A 39 94.81 -90.16 23.28
CA LYS A 39 93.51 -90.04 23.96
C LYS A 39 93.15 -88.59 24.34
N ALA A 40 94.16 -87.77 24.68
CA ALA A 40 93.98 -86.36 25.02
C ALA A 40 93.56 -85.47 23.83
N VAL A 41 93.91 -85.84 22.59
CA VAL A 41 93.45 -85.14 21.38
C VAL A 41 92.00 -85.48 21.06
N GLY A 42 91.57 -86.72 21.29
CA GLY A 42 90.18 -87.15 21.10
C GLY A 42 89.21 -86.61 22.15
N GLU A 43 89.63 -86.54 23.42
CA GLU A 43 88.86 -85.91 24.51
C GLU A 43 88.86 -84.38 24.40
N GLY A 44 89.96 -83.77 23.96
CA GLY A 44 90.03 -82.34 23.64
C GLY A 44 89.15 -81.93 22.44
N LEU A 45 89.12 -82.74 21.37
CA LEU A 45 88.21 -82.52 20.23
C LEU A 45 86.74 -82.72 20.60
N ASN A 46 86.41 -83.69 21.46
CA ASN A 46 85.04 -83.86 21.96
C ASN A 46 84.61 -82.72 22.89
N ALA A 47 85.48 -82.24 23.78
CA ALA A 47 85.19 -81.07 24.62
C ALA A 47 85.06 -79.77 23.80
N LEU A 48 85.88 -79.61 22.75
CA LEU A 48 85.79 -78.49 21.81
C LEU A 48 84.51 -78.58 20.96
N ARG A 49 84.10 -79.79 20.56
CA ARG A 49 82.85 -80.04 19.84
C ARG A 49 81.63 -79.75 20.73
N VAL A 50 81.62 -80.23 21.97
CA VAL A 50 80.56 -79.94 22.96
C VAL A 50 80.53 -78.45 23.32
N GLY A 51 81.69 -77.79 23.44
CA GLY A 51 81.79 -76.34 23.65
C GLY A 51 81.28 -75.52 22.45
N LEU A 52 81.61 -75.94 21.22
CA LEU A 52 81.11 -75.33 19.98
C LEU A 52 79.60 -75.59 19.79
N GLU A 53 79.11 -76.78 20.16
CA GLU A 53 77.68 -77.12 20.16
C GLU A 53 76.92 -76.27 21.19
N ALA A 54 77.43 -76.12 22.41
CA ALA A 54 76.86 -75.25 23.43
C ALA A 54 76.90 -73.76 23.04
N GLN A 55 77.94 -73.32 22.33
CA GLN A 55 78.06 -71.95 21.83
C GLN A 55 77.10 -71.70 20.66
N ARG A 56 76.92 -72.68 19.76
CA ARG A 56 75.90 -72.65 18.69
C ARG A 56 74.49 -72.66 19.24
N GLU A 57 74.22 -73.47 20.27
CA GLU A 57 72.91 -73.52 20.91
C GLU A 57 72.56 -72.20 21.62
N LYS A 58 73.53 -71.55 22.27
CA LYS A 58 73.34 -70.18 22.80
C LYS A 58 73.06 -69.15 21.70
N GLN A 59 73.71 -69.27 20.55
CA GLN A 59 73.50 -68.38 19.40
C GLN A 59 72.10 -68.59 18.79
N ASP A 60 71.67 -69.83 18.62
CA ASP A 60 70.33 -70.22 18.14
C ASP A 60 69.22 -69.73 19.09
N GLN A 61 69.42 -69.88 20.41
CA GLN A 61 68.49 -69.38 21.43
C GLN A 61 68.40 -67.85 21.41
N TYR A 62 69.51 -67.14 21.25
CA TYR A 62 69.51 -65.69 21.15
C TYR A 62 68.78 -65.21 19.88
N GLN A 63 69.03 -65.84 18.74
CA GLN A 63 68.35 -65.51 17.48
C GLN A 63 66.85 -65.74 17.59
N LEU A 64 66.42 -66.88 18.15
CA LEU A 64 65.02 -67.17 18.42
C LEU A 64 64.38 -66.10 19.32
N ALA A 65 65.02 -65.79 20.45
CA ALA A 65 64.50 -64.81 21.39
C ALA A 65 64.40 -63.40 20.78
N SER A 66 65.41 -62.98 20.00
CA SER A 66 65.41 -61.69 19.31
C SER A 66 64.29 -61.60 18.29
N ALA A 67 64.13 -62.64 17.45
CA ALA A 67 63.08 -62.68 16.44
C ALA A 67 61.66 -62.70 17.05
N VAL A 68 61.44 -63.50 18.10
CA VAL A 68 60.15 -63.51 18.82
C VAL A 68 59.86 -62.16 19.48
N ASN A 69 60.86 -61.51 20.06
CA ASN A 69 60.70 -60.18 20.65
C ASN A 69 60.40 -59.11 19.60
N GLU A 70 61.00 -59.20 18.43
CA GLU A 70 60.74 -58.31 17.30
C GLU A 70 59.31 -58.48 16.77
N PHE A 71 58.86 -59.72 16.57
CA PHE A 71 57.46 -60.02 16.22
C PHE A 71 56.51 -59.45 17.28
N ARG A 72 56.81 -59.65 18.57
CA ARG A 72 55.98 -59.13 19.66
C ARG A 72 55.89 -57.60 19.65
N ARG A 73 56.99 -56.90 19.34
CA ARG A 73 57.01 -55.42 19.24
C ARG A 73 56.16 -54.95 18.07
N ALA A 74 56.39 -55.48 16.87
CA ALA A 74 55.61 -55.14 15.68
C ALA A 74 54.10 -55.39 15.91
N ASN A 75 53.78 -56.54 16.50
CA ASN A 75 52.41 -56.90 16.84
C ASN A 75 51.78 -55.93 17.87
N THR A 76 52.53 -55.56 18.91
CA THR A 76 52.04 -54.60 19.92
C THR A 76 51.82 -53.22 19.33
N GLU A 77 52.74 -52.77 18.47
CA GLU A 77 52.63 -51.48 17.77
C GLU A 77 51.41 -51.44 16.85
N TYR A 78 51.21 -52.48 16.02
CA TYR A 78 50.05 -52.56 15.13
C TYR A 78 48.72 -52.59 15.89
N LEU A 79 48.67 -53.27 17.04
CA LEU A 79 47.45 -53.37 17.84
C LEU A 79 47.15 -52.10 18.63
N HIS A 80 48.18 -51.46 19.20
CA HIS A 80 48.03 -50.42 20.24
C HIS A 80 48.62 -49.06 19.87
N ALA A 81 49.05 -48.83 18.62
CA ALA A 81 49.45 -47.51 18.16
C ALA A 81 48.34 -46.49 18.46
N ARG A 82 48.74 -45.36 19.07
CA ARG A 82 47.82 -44.30 19.52
C ARG A 82 46.96 -43.78 18.36
N ASP A 83 47.56 -43.67 17.19
CA ASP A 83 46.92 -43.23 15.96
C ASP A 83 46.99 -44.38 14.94
N GLY A 84 45.85 -45.02 14.65
CA GLY A 84 45.74 -46.04 13.60
C GLY A 84 45.94 -47.49 14.05
N GLY A 85 46.20 -47.75 15.35
CA GLY A 85 46.24 -49.10 15.88
C GLY A 85 44.88 -49.81 15.74
N VAL A 86 44.88 -51.14 15.64
CA VAL A 86 43.64 -51.94 15.46
C VAL A 86 42.59 -51.61 16.53
N PHE A 87 43.00 -51.48 17.79
CA PHE A 87 42.10 -51.19 18.90
C PHE A 87 41.70 -49.71 19.03
N SER A 88 42.12 -48.86 18.09
CA SER A 88 41.67 -47.46 17.99
C SER A 88 40.57 -47.25 16.96
N LYS A 89 40.37 -48.21 16.04
CA LYS A 89 39.36 -48.14 14.97
C LYS A 89 37.95 -48.23 15.55
N LYS A 90 37.01 -47.43 15.00
CA LYS A 90 35.60 -47.37 15.42
C LYS A 90 34.66 -47.23 14.22
N GLY A 91 33.37 -47.53 14.42
CA GLY A 91 32.34 -47.42 13.39
C GLY A 91 32.64 -48.31 12.18
N GLY A 92 32.42 -47.79 10.97
CA GLY A 92 32.69 -48.51 9.72
C GLY A 92 34.14 -48.99 9.52
N GLN A 93 35.11 -48.49 10.29
CA GLN A 93 36.52 -48.90 10.19
C GLN A 93 36.83 -50.24 10.88
N VAL A 94 35.89 -50.77 11.65
CA VAL A 94 36.05 -52.00 12.44
C VAL A 94 35.83 -53.26 11.59
N PHE A 95 35.06 -53.16 10.50
CA PHE A 95 34.79 -54.30 9.64
C PHE A 95 36.06 -54.83 8.97
N GLY A 96 36.34 -56.12 9.15
CA GLY A 96 37.48 -56.82 8.55
C GLY A 96 38.82 -56.59 9.26
N ILE A 97 38.84 -56.02 10.47
CA ILE A 97 40.09 -55.77 11.18
C ILE A 97 40.79 -57.05 11.64
N SER A 98 40.05 -58.13 11.92
CA SER A 98 40.65 -59.44 12.22
C SER A 98 41.37 -60.03 11.00
N GLU A 99 40.80 -59.90 9.80
CA GLU A 99 41.45 -60.34 8.56
C GLU A 99 42.70 -59.50 8.25
N GLN A 100 42.60 -58.17 8.41
CA GLN A 100 43.75 -57.27 8.25
C GLN A 100 44.87 -57.60 9.23
N TYR A 101 44.51 -57.88 10.49
CA TYR A 101 45.45 -58.31 11.51
C TYR A 101 46.13 -59.63 11.16
N ASP A 102 45.35 -60.62 10.72
CA ASP A 102 45.86 -61.94 10.40
C ASP A 102 46.91 -61.90 9.29
N ARG A 103 46.61 -61.12 8.25
CA ARG A 103 47.52 -60.86 7.13
C ARG A 103 48.78 -60.15 7.59
N HIS A 104 48.65 -59.07 8.38
CA HIS A 104 49.80 -58.35 8.92
C HIS A 104 50.71 -59.26 9.77
N ALA A 105 50.13 -60.11 10.61
CA ALA A 105 50.88 -61.04 11.44
C ALA A 105 51.63 -62.07 10.57
N GLN A 106 51.01 -62.61 9.52
CA GLN A 106 51.67 -63.53 8.58
C GLN A 106 52.83 -62.86 7.84
N GLU A 107 52.60 -61.69 7.25
CA GLU A 107 53.64 -60.92 6.54
C GLU A 107 54.83 -60.59 7.47
N THR A 108 54.56 -60.19 8.72
CA THR A 108 55.59 -59.90 9.71
C THR A 108 56.37 -61.16 10.10
N MET A 109 55.70 -62.31 10.26
CA MET A 109 56.38 -63.59 10.53
C MET A 109 57.32 -63.98 9.39
N GLU A 110 56.86 -63.85 8.14
CA GLU A 110 57.65 -64.17 6.94
C GLU A 110 58.86 -63.25 6.78
N ASP A 111 58.68 -61.95 6.95
CA ASP A 111 59.75 -60.94 6.88
C ASP A 111 60.84 -61.20 7.95
N ILE A 112 60.45 -61.43 9.20
CA ILE A 112 61.40 -61.73 10.29
C ILE A 112 62.12 -63.06 10.01
N ALA A 113 61.41 -64.10 9.58
CA ALA A 113 62.01 -65.39 9.25
C ALA A 113 63.04 -65.28 8.11
N ALA A 114 62.79 -64.41 7.12
CA ALA A 114 63.72 -64.13 6.03
C ALA A 114 64.97 -63.37 6.49
N ARG A 115 64.82 -62.37 7.39
CA ARG A 115 65.95 -61.54 7.87
C ARG A 115 66.95 -62.30 8.76
N TYR A 116 66.47 -63.15 9.65
CA TYR A 116 67.33 -63.77 10.69
C TYR A 116 68.17 -64.95 10.21
N LYS A 117 68.05 -65.39 8.94
CA LYS A 117 68.80 -66.53 8.35
C LYS A 117 68.87 -67.76 9.28
N MET A 118 67.74 -68.10 9.89
CA MET A 118 67.63 -69.16 10.90
C MET A 118 67.90 -70.55 10.30
N ASN A 119 68.46 -71.46 11.11
CA ASN A 119 68.45 -72.88 10.77
C ASN A 119 67.02 -73.45 10.90
N ASP A 120 66.75 -74.62 10.30
CA ASP A 120 65.39 -75.17 10.23
C ASP A 120 64.76 -75.43 11.60
N ARG A 121 65.56 -75.82 12.59
CA ARG A 121 65.12 -76.06 13.97
C ARG A 121 64.67 -74.75 14.65
N VAL A 122 65.46 -73.69 14.54
CA VAL A 122 65.14 -72.36 15.08
C VAL A 122 63.95 -71.76 14.35
N ARG A 123 63.85 -71.95 13.03
CA ARG A 123 62.69 -71.52 12.23
C ARG A 123 61.40 -72.18 12.68
N GLN A 124 61.40 -73.51 12.91
CA GLN A 124 60.23 -74.21 13.43
C GLN A 124 59.83 -73.73 14.83
N ALA A 125 60.80 -73.52 15.73
CA ALA A 125 60.55 -72.99 17.06
C ALA A 125 59.98 -71.56 17.02
N PHE A 126 60.49 -70.71 16.11
CA PHE A 126 59.99 -69.37 15.88
C PHE A 126 58.54 -69.40 15.41
N ILE A 127 58.24 -70.17 14.34
CA ILE A 127 56.88 -70.32 13.80
C ILE A 127 55.91 -70.82 14.88
N GLY A 128 56.31 -71.81 15.69
CA GLY A 128 55.48 -72.31 16.79
C GLY A 128 55.18 -71.24 17.84
N ALA A 129 56.20 -70.48 18.25
CA ALA A 129 56.04 -69.41 19.24
C ALA A 129 55.22 -68.23 18.72
N THR A 130 55.42 -67.81 17.47
CA THR A 130 54.69 -66.68 16.88
C THR A 130 53.25 -67.05 16.50
N ASN A 131 52.97 -68.29 16.09
CA ASN A 131 51.60 -68.75 15.89
C ASN A 131 50.78 -68.69 17.18
N ALA A 132 51.33 -69.14 18.32
CA ALA A 132 50.64 -69.03 19.61
C ALA A 132 50.33 -67.57 20.00
N LEU A 133 51.28 -66.65 19.72
CA LEU A 133 51.07 -65.21 19.95
C LEU A 133 50.03 -64.62 18.99
N ARG A 134 50.12 -64.96 17.70
CA ARG A 134 49.15 -64.56 16.66
C ARG A 134 47.75 -65.01 17.05
N ASP A 135 47.55 -66.27 17.41
CA ASP A 135 46.24 -66.82 17.75
C ASP A 135 45.62 -66.11 18.96
N SER A 136 46.44 -65.83 19.99
CA SER A 136 46.00 -65.07 21.17
C SER A 136 45.60 -63.63 20.83
N SER A 137 46.37 -62.96 19.99
CA SER A 137 46.09 -61.59 19.56
C SER A 137 44.89 -61.54 18.61
N LEU A 138 44.79 -62.46 17.66
CA LEU A 138 43.67 -62.58 16.72
C LEU A 138 42.36 -62.79 17.46
N SER A 139 42.33 -63.67 18.48
CA SER A 139 41.17 -63.86 19.34
C SER A 139 40.73 -62.56 20.04
N SER A 140 41.71 -61.74 20.47
CA SER A 140 41.43 -60.43 21.09
C SER A 140 40.90 -59.42 20.07
N VAL A 141 41.45 -59.41 18.85
CA VAL A 141 40.99 -58.57 17.73
C VAL A 141 39.58 -58.97 17.30
N MET A 142 39.27 -60.26 17.16
CA MET A 142 37.92 -60.74 16.79
C MET A 142 36.87 -60.33 17.81
N ARG A 143 37.16 -60.43 19.12
CA ARG A 143 36.24 -59.95 20.17
C ARG A 143 36.04 -58.44 20.14
N TYR A 144 37.09 -57.69 19.83
CA TYR A 144 37.01 -56.24 19.68
C TYR A 144 36.20 -55.87 18.43
N GLU A 145 36.47 -56.52 17.30
CA GLU A 145 35.72 -56.36 16.05
C GLU A 145 34.24 -56.57 16.29
N GLN A 146 33.87 -57.73 16.86
CA GLN A 146 32.48 -58.03 17.17
C GLN A 146 31.84 -56.94 18.05
N ARG A 147 32.49 -56.55 19.17
CA ARG A 147 31.94 -55.55 20.10
C ARG A 147 31.72 -54.19 19.44
N GLU A 148 32.69 -53.70 18.69
CA GLU A 148 32.58 -52.38 18.07
C GLU A 148 31.69 -52.41 16.82
N THR A 149 31.60 -53.54 16.11
CA THR A 149 30.62 -53.75 15.03
C THR A 149 29.20 -53.74 15.59
N ASP A 150 28.93 -54.46 16.69
CA ASP A 150 27.63 -54.45 17.34
C ASP A 150 27.24 -53.03 17.78
N ALA A 151 28.18 -52.29 18.38
CA ALA A 151 27.98 -50.90 18.79
C ALA A 151 27.75 -49.95 17.60
N ALA A 152 28.45 -50.17 16.48
CA ALA A 152 28.25 -49.41 15.25
C ALA A 152 26.86 -49.67 14.65
N CYS A 153 26.46 -50.94 14.54
CA CYS A 153 25.13 -51.31 14.07
C CYS A 153 24.02 -50.72 14.96
N GLU A 154 24.16 -50.79 16.29
CA GLU A 154 23.19 -50.18 17.22
C GLU A 154 23.03 -48.67 16.98
N LEU A 155 24.15 -47.97 16.74
CA LEU A 155 24.13 -46.54 16.45
C LEU A 155 23.44 -46.24 15.11
N GLU A 156 23.74 -46.99 14.05
CA GLU A 156 23.11 -46.81 12.74
C GLU A 156 21.60 -47.06 12.79
N TRP A 157 21.14 -48.13 13.44
CA TRP A 157 19.71 -48.39 13.61
C TRP A 157 19.00 -47.28 14.39
N LYS A 158 19.65 -46.75 15.43
CA LYS A 158 19.11 -45.63 16.19
C LYS A 158 19.02 -44.36 15.33
N THR A 159 20.02 -44.08 14.51
CA THR A 159 20.03 -42.94 13.58
C THR A 159 18.92 -43.09 12.56
N MET A 160 18.83 -44.24 11.90
CA MET A 160 17.79 -44.56 10.92
C MET A 160 16.38 -44.41 11.50
N ALA A 161 16.12 -44.93 12.70
CA ALA A 161 14.82 -44.73 13.37
C ALA A 161 14.53 -43.25 13.66
N SER A 162 15.54 -42.46 14.05
CA SER A 162 15.38 -41.03 14.33
C SER A 162 15.14 -40.20 13.06
N GLU A 163 15.80 -40.56 11.96
CA GLU A 163 15.62 -39.93 10.65
C GLU A 163 14.23 -40.23 10.11
N SER A 164 13.81 -41.49 10.11
CA SER A 164 12.46 -41.87 9.68
C SER A 164 11.35 -41.22 10.51
N LEU A 165 11.53 -41.06 11.83
CA LEU A 165 10.60 -40.29 12.66
C LEU A 165 10.49 -38.83 12.21
N SER A 166 11.61 -38.23 11.79
CA SER A 166 11.64 -36.84 11.33
C SER A 166 11.03 -36.70 9.93
N ASN A 167 11.33 -37.65 9.03
CA ASN A 167 10.78 -37.69 7.67
C ASN A 167 9.27 -37.96 7.68
N ALA A 168 8.77 -38.81 8.57
CA ALA A 168 7.34 -39.07 8.74
C ALA A 168 6.55 -37.78 9.05
N ALA A 169 7.15 -36.83 9.76
CA ALA A 169 6.54 -35.52 9.99
C ALA A 169 6.47 -34.66 8.72
N LEU A 170 7.49 -34.75 7.85
CA LEU A 170 7.55 -34.02 6.58
C LEU A 170 6.57 -34.58 5.55
N CYS A 171 6.32 -35.88 5.58
CA CYS A 171 5.41 -36.60 4.70
C CYS A 171 3.96 -36.64 5.22
N TYR A 172 3.57 -35.73 6.12
CA TYR A 172 2.27 -35.81 6.80
C TYR A 172 1.05 -35.79 5.86
N ASN A 173 1.21 -35.23 4.66
CA ASN A 173 0.17 -35.06 3.64
C ASN A 173 0.12 -36.19 2.60
N ASP A 174 1.10 -37.12 2.61
CA ASP A 174 1.17 -38.26 1.71
C ASP A 174 1.15 -39.56 2.53
N ASP A 175 0.01 -40.25 2.51
CA ASP A 175 -0.18 -41.49 3.25
C ASP A 175 0.84 -42.56 2.87
N ALA A 176 1.19 -42.68 1.58
CA ALA A 176 2.10 -43.72 1.11
C ALA A 176 3.54 -43.44 1.56
N ALA A 177 3.99 -42.20 1.46
CA ALA A 177 5.32 -41.80 1.92
C ALA A 177 5.44 -41.87 3.45
N PHE A 178 4.36 -41.53 4.18
CA PHE A 178 4.32 -41.70 5.63
C PHE A 178 4.44 -43.17 6.05
N ASP A 179 3.66 -44.06 5.41
CA ASP A 179 3.68 -45.49 5.72
C ASP A 179 5.05 -46.12 5.39
N GLU A 180 5.71 -45.69 4.30
CA GLU A 180 7.06 -46.11 3.97
C GLU A 180 8.07 -45.72 5.06
N GLU A 181 8.07 -44.47 5.52
CA GLU A 181 8.96 -44.03 6.60
C GLU A 181 8.64 -44.70 7.94
N LEU A 182 7.36 -44.96 8.22
CA LEU A 182 6.94 -45.71 9.38
C LEU A 182 7.52 -47.14 9.35
N ASP A 183 7.43 -47.83 8.22
CA ASP A 183 7.94 -49.19 8.04
C ASP A 183 9.48 -49.25 8.13
N ILE A 184 10.18 -48.29 7.51
CA ILE A 184 11.64 -48.15 7.59
C ILE A 184 12.08 -47.98 9.06
N GLY A 185 11.45 -47.05 9.78
CA GLY A 185 11.76 -46.79 11.18
C GLY A 185 11.39 -47.96 12.10
N MET A 186 10.26 -48.63 11.86
CA MET A 186 9.87 -49.84 12.58
C MET A 186 10.87 -50.98 12.35
N GLY A 187 11.37 -51.16 11.13
CA GLY A 187 12.42 -52.13 10.81
C GLY A 187 13.71 -51.85 11.61
N ALA A 188 14.14 -50.59 11.66
CA ALA A 188 15.32 -50.18 12.42
C ALA A 188 15.14 -50.42 13.94
N VAL A 189 13.98 -50.08 14.50
CA VAL A 189 13.65 -50.35 15.92
C VAL A 189 13.61 -51.84 16.21
N ALA A 190 13.06 -52.66 15.30
CA ALA A 190 13.04 -54.11 15.47
C ALA A 190 14.46 -54.69 15.56
N GLN A 191 15.38 -54.25 14.68
CA GLN A 191 16.77 -54.70 14.70
C GLN A 191 17.52 -54.21 15.94
N GLN A 192 17.32 -52.94 16.33
CA GLN A 192 17.94 -52.36 17.52
C GLN A 192 17.58 -53.14 18.80
N PHE A 193 16.32 -53.56 18.93
CA PHE A 193 15.83 -54.20 20.15
C PHE A 193 15.72 -55.73 20.08
N ALA A 194 16.09 -56.36 18.96
CA ALA A 194 16.04 -57.81 18.77
C ALA A 194 16.69 -58.63 19.91
N PRO A 195 17.85 -58.23 20.49
CA PRO A 195 18.49 -58.98 21.58
C PRO A 195 17.69 -59.05 22.88
N TYR A 196 16.68 -58.18 23.06
CA TYR A 196 15.91 -58.06 24.30
C TYR A 196 14.59 -58.85 24.30
N GLY A 197 14.30 -59.56 23.20
CA GLY A 197 13.13 -60.44 23.05
C GLY A 197 11.84 -59.76 22.56
N ASP A 198 10.92 -60.58 22.06
CA ASP A 198 9.73 -60.14 21.30
C ASP A 198 8.81 -59.18 22.06
N GLU A 199 8.69 -59.34 23.38
CA GLU A 199 7.85 -58.46 24.20
C GLU A 199 8.39 -57.03 24.24
N VAL A 200 9.72 -56.88 24.37
CA VAL A 200 10.39 -55.58 24.39
C VAL A 200 10.32 -54.94 23.00
N VAL A 201 10.57 -55.73 21.95
CA VAL A 201 10.45 -55.29 20.55
C VAL A 201 9.02 -54.81 20.27
N GLY A 202 8.00 -55.61 20.58
CA GLY A 202 6.60 -55.25 20.33
C GLY A 202 6.17 -53.98 21.07
N ARG A 203 6.68 -53.75 22.28
CA ARG A 203 6.46 -52.49 23.02
C ARG A 203 7.13 -51.30 22.34
N LYS A 204 8.39 -51.46 21.91
CA LYS A 204 9.15 -50.40 21.25
C LYS A 204 8.61 -50.03 19.87
N LEU A 205 8.12 -51.00 19.11
CA LEU A 205 7.43 -50.77 17.84
C LEU A 205 6.16 -49.94 18.03
N LYS A 206 5.34 -50.27 19.04
CA LYS A 206 4.13 -49.48 19.37
C LYS A 206 4.48 -48.06 19.84
N GLU A 207 5.51 -47.91 20.68
CA GLU A 207 5.99 -46.59 21.10
C GLU A 207 6.49 -45.77 19.89
N PHE A 208 7.19 -46.40 18.94
CA PHE A 208 7.69 -45.73 17.74
C PHE A 208 6.55 -45.30 16.82
N ALA A 209 5.61 -46.20 16.50
CA ALA A 209 4.44 -45.89 15.68
C ALA A 209 3.61 -44.75 16.30
N SER A 210 3.37 -44.79 17.61
CA SER A 210 2.69 -43.70 18.33
C SER A 210 3.42 -42.35 18.20
N LYS A 211 4.76 -42.35 18.20
CA LYS A 211 5.55 -41.13 17.99
C LYS A 211 5.46 -40.62 16.55
N CYS A 212 5.53 -41.49 15.55
CA CYS A 212 5.33 -41.09 14.15
C CYS A 212 3.95 -40.45 13.96
N GLN A 213 2.91 -41.07 14.51
CA GLN A 213 1.55 -40.51 14.47
C GLN A 213 1.44 -39.18 15.21
N THR A 214 2.12 -39.05 16.35
CA THR A 214 2.20 -37.79 17.10
C THR A 214 2.88 -36.68 16.28
N SER A 215 4.01 -36.98 15.64
CA SER A 215 4.72 -36.04 14.78
C SER A 215 3.89 -35.63 13.57
N ARG A 216 3.17 -36.58 12.96
CA ARG A 216 2.26 -36.33 11.84
C ARG A 216 1.15 -35.35 12.22
N VAL A 217 0.47 -35.60 13.34
CA VAL A 217 -0.59 -34.70 13.82
C VAL A 217 -0.02 -33.33 14.20
N ALA A 218 1.19 -33.28 14.78
CA ALA A 218 1.83 -32.00 15.08
C ALA A 218 2.11 -31.17 13.81
N ALA A 219 2.57 -31.80 12.73
CA ALA A 219 2.74 -31.13 11.44
C ALA A 219 1.39 -30.68 10.84
N MET A 220 0.37 -31.55 10.86
CA MET A 220 -0.98 -31.19 10.41
C MET A 220 -1.56 -30.01 11.22
N LEU A 221 -1.26 -29.92 12.51
CA LEU A 221 -1.77 -28.88 13.40
C LEU A 221 -1.23 -27.48 13.06
N GLU A 222 -0.07 -27.39 12.43
CA GLU A 222 0.49 -26.12 11.98
C GLU A 222 -0.22 -25.59 10.72
N ASP A 223 -0.61 -26.49 9.82
CA ASP A 223 -1.21 -26.15 8.53
C ASP A 223 -2.74 -26.10 8.57
N ASP A 224 -3.40 -27.14 9.10
CA ASP A 224 -4.86 -27.22 9.24
C ASP A 224 -5.26 -27.96 10.54
N PRO A 225 -5.56 -27.20 11.61
CA PRO A 225 -6.02 -27.77 12.88
C PRO A 225 -7.30 -28.62 12.78
N ARG A 226 -8.19 -28.35 11.81
CA ARG A 226 -9.42 -29.14 11.62
C ARG A 226 -9.13 -30.48 10.96
N ALA A 227 -8.22 -30.49 9.98
CA ALA A 227 -7.74 -31.74 9.40
C ALA A 227 -7.02 -32.60 10.46
N ALA A 228 -6.21 -31.99 11.32
CA ALA A 228 -5.55 -32.66 12.45
C ALA A 228 -6.58 -33.29 13.41
N GLU A 229 -7.66 -32.59 13.73
CA GLU A 229 -8.75 -33.12 14.57
C GLU A 229 -9.47 -34.31 13.93
N ALA A 230 -9.81 -34.20 12.64
CA ALA A 230 -10.43 -35.28 11.88
C ALA A 230 -9.53 -36.52 11.82
N TYR A 231 -8.23 -36.31 11.59
CA TYR A 231 -7.23 -37.38 11.58
C TYR A 231 -7.15 -38.08 12.94
N LEU A 232 -7.03 -37.31 14.02
CA LEU A 232 -6.95 -37.86 15.37
C LEU A 232 -8.19 -38.67 15.77
N LYS A 233 -9.38 -38.25 15.33
CA LYS A 233 -10.64 -39.00 15.54
C LYS A 233 -10.63 -40.34 14.79
N LYS A 234 -10.11 -40.36 13.56
CA LYS A 234 -10.04 -41.58 12.72
C LYS A 234 -8.97 -42.56 13.22
N HIS A 235 -7.81 -42.07 13.63
CA HIS A 235 -6.62 -42.89 13.95
C HIS A 235 -6.38 -43.09 15.45
N LYS A 236 -7.38 -42.86 16.31
CA LYS A 236 -7.27 -42.97 17.77
C LYS A 236 -6.63 -44.28 18.27
N GLY A 237 -6.85 -45.39 17.57
CA GLY A 237 -6.34 -46.71 17.95
C GLY A 237 -4.82 -46.88 17.76
N GLU A 238 -4.17 -45.98 17.03
CA GLU A 238 -2.76 -46.09 16.65
C GLU A 238 -1.83 -45.33 17.62
N PHE A 239 -2.41 -44.59 18.57
CA PHE A 239 -1.67 -43.84 19.58
C PHE A 239 -1.55 -44.64 20.88
N ALA A 240 -0.40 -44.51 21.55
CA ALA A 240 -0.28 -44.85 22.95
C ALA A 240 -1.14 -43.89 23.78
N GLY A 241 -1.76 -44.38 24.86
CA GLY A 241 -2.74 -43.59 25.63
C GLY A 241 -2.22 -42.24 26.15
N ALA A 242 -0.95 -42.18 26.58
CA ALA A 242 -0.35 -40.93 27.04
C ALA A 242 -0.07 -39.93 25.90
N ASP A 243 0.32 -40.44 24.72
CA ASP A 243 0.61 -39.61 23.55
C ASP A 243 -0.69 -39.08 22.95
N PHE A 244 -1.72 -39.93 22.85
CA PHE A 244 -3.06 -39.52 22.42
C PHE A 244 -3.59 -38.35 23.23
N LEU A 245 -3.50 -38.41 24.56
CA LEU A 245 -4.00 -37.32 25.43
C LEU A 245 -3.23 -36.01 25.23
N LYS A 246 -1.91 -36.08 25.01
CA LYS A 246 -1.10 -34.89 24.74
C LYS A 246 -1.46 -34.26 23.40
N VAL A 247 -1.53 -35.06 22.35
CA VAL A 247 -1.86 -34.62 20.98
C VAL A 247 -3.28 -34.09 20.93
N LYS A 248 -4.23 -34.81 21.54
CA LYS A 248 -5.63 -34.39 21.65
C LYS A 248 -5.75 -33.00 22.25
N LYS A 249 -5.08 -32.76 23.38
CA LYS A 249 -5.10 -31.45 24.02
C LYS A 249 -4.54 -30.35 23.11
N ALA A 250 -3.41 -30.60 22.45
CA ALA A 250 -2.80 -29.63 21.54
C ALA A 250 -3.71 -29.29 20.34
N VAL A 251 -4.41 -30.30 19.80
CA VAL A 251 -5.39 -30.13 18.72
C VAL A 251 -6.60 -29.34 19.20
N GLU A 252 -7.21 -29.72 20.33
CA GLU A 252 -8.36 -29.01 20.92
C GLU A 252 -8.02 -27.54 21.19
N ASP A 253 -6.85 -27.25 21.78
CA ASP A 253 -6.42 -25.89 22.09
C ASP A 253 -6.35 -24.99 20.83
N ARG A 254 -5.94 -25.53 19.67
CA ARG A 254 -5.85 -24.78 18.41
C ARG A 254 -7.19 -24.65 17.69
N VAL A 255 -7.99 -25.73 17.69
CA VAL A 255 -9.34 -25.72 17.09
C VAL A 255 -10.23 -24.74 17.85
N ASP A 256 -10.15 -24.71 19.18
CA ASP A 256 -10.86 -23.75 20.03
C ASP A 256 -10.56 -22.29 19.63
N VAL A 257 -9.31 -21.96 19.31
CA VAL A 257 -8.94 -20.60 18.89
C VAL A 257 -9.65 -20.22 17.58
N ILE A 258 -9.68 -21.14 16.60
CA ILE A 258 -10.38 -20.91 15.33
C ILE A 258 -11.88 -20.75 15.57
N GLU A 259 -12.48 -21.64 16.37
CA GLU A 259 -13.91 -21.59 16.68
C GLU A 259 -14.29 -20.30 17.40
N VAL A 260 -13.48 -19.86 18.37
CA VAL A 260 -13.67 -18.59 19.07
C VAL A 260 -13.60 -17.41 18.11
N GLN A 261 -12.63 -17.39 17.19
CA GLN A 261 -12.49 -16.33 16.19
C GLN A 261 -13.67 -16.29 15.22
N GLU A 262 -14.02 -17.41 14.59
CA GLU A 262 -15.13 -17.50 13.64
C GLU A 262 -16.46 -17.13 14.30
N THR A 263 -16.71 -17.63 15.52
CA THR A 263 -17.91 -17.31 16.28
C THR A 263 -17.94 -15.83 16.65
N THR A 264 -16.83 -15.27 17.14
CA THR A 264 -16.72 -13.85 17.50
C THR A 264 -16.98 -12.95 16.29
N ASP A 265 -16.40 -13.26 15.13
CA ASP A 265 -16.65 -12.52 13.89
C ASP A 265 -18.10 -12.66 13.43
N GLY A 266 -18.69 -13.86 13.54
CA GLY A 266 -20.11 -14.08 13.30
C GLY A 266 -21.00 -13.22 14.20
N LEU A 267 -20.65 -13.12 15.49
CA LEU A 267 -21.37 -12.29 16.47
C LEU A 267 -21.21 -10.80 16.17
N ALA A 268 -20.01 -10.34 15.84
CA ALA A 268 -19.77 -8.94 15.49
C ALA A 268 -20.52 -8.52 14.20
N ARG A 269 -20.67 -9.44 13.24
CA ARG A 269 -21.50 -9.20 12.04
C ARG A 269 -22.99 -9.20 12.35
N ARG A 270 -23.44 -10.10 13.23
CA ARG A 270 -24.86 -10.27 13.56
C ARG A 270 -25.38 -9.17 14.48
N PHE A 271 -24.57 -8.73 15.44
CA PHE A 271 -24.94 -7.77 16.47
C PHE A 271 -24.19 -6.47 16.26
N CYS A 272 -24.90 -5.36 16.11
CA CYS A 272 -24.29 -4.03 15.99
C CYS A 272 -23.82 -3.45 17.34
N SER A 273 -24.01 -4.17 18.46
CA SER A 273 -23.60 -3.73 19.79
C SER A 273 -22.92 -4.84 20.59
N GLU A 274 -21.86 -4.44 21.31
CA GLU A 274 -21.08 -5.32 22.20
C GLU A 274 -21.97 -5.96 23.27
N SER A 275 -22.90 -5.19 23.87
CA SER A 275 -23.79 -5.69 24.92
C SER A 275 -24.75 -6.77 24.41
N ALA A 276 -25.27 -6.66 23.19
CA ALA A 276 -26.14 -7.67 22.60
C ALA A 276 -25.36 -8.94 22.25
N ALA A 277 -24.15 -8.81 21.70
CA ALA A 277 -23.27 -9.94 21.44
C ALA A 277 -22.92 -10.69 22.74
N LEU A 278 -22.53 -9.98 23.80
CA LEU A 278 -22.20 -10.58 25.09
C LEU A 278 -23.41 -11.25 25.76
N ALA A 279 -24.60 -10.65 25.66
CA ALA A 279 -25.83 -11.26 26.16
C ALA A 279 -26.15 -12.56 25.40
N HIS A 280 -25.88 -12.61 24.10
CA HIS A 280 -26.03 -13.82 23.30
C HIS A 280 -25.03 -14.90 23.74
N VAL A 281 -23.75 -14.55 23.93
CA VAL A 281 -22.72 -15.49 24.40
C VAL A 281 -23.15 -16.14 25.72
N ARG A 282 -23.52 -15.34 26.72
CA ARG A 282 -23.93 -15.82 28.06
C ARG A 282 -25.21 -16.65 28.07
N LYS A 283 -26.00 -16.61 27.01
CA LYS A 283 -27.25 -17.36 26.89
C LYS A 283 -27.05 -18.72 26.20
N HIS A 284 -26.05 -18.82 25.33
CA HIS A 284 -25.88 -19.96 24.43
C HIS A 284 -24.60 -20.76 24.64
N TYR A 285 -23.66 -20.23 25.42
CA TYR A 285 -22.39 -20.86 25.75
C TYR A 285 -22.19 -20.83 27.26
N GLU A 286 -21.49 -21.84 27.79
CA GLU A 286 -21.21 -21.98 29.21
C GLU A 286 -19.72 -22.37 29.42
N GLY A 287 -19.20 -22.12 30.62
CA GLY A 287 -17.87 -22.60 31.04
C GLY A 287 -16.70 -21.91 30.32
N ASP A 288 -15.70 -22.69 29.91
CA ASP A 288 -14.46 -22.17 29.33
C ASP A 288 -14.70 -21.47 27.98
N MET A 289 -15.62 -21.99 27.16
CA MET A 289 -15.94 -21.41 25.86
C MET A 289 -16.65 -20.07 26.01
N GLU A 290 -17.56 -19.93 26.99
CA GLU A 290 -18.18 -18.65 27.34
C GLU A 290 -17.10 -17.60 27.70
N ASN A 291 -16.16 -17.97 28.57
CA ASN A 291 -15.08 -17.06 28.99
C ASN A 291 -14.20 -16.63 27.82
N LYS A 292 -13.79 -17.57 26.95
CA LYS A 292 -13.00 -17.27 25.75
C LYS A 292 -13.75 -16.32 24.80
N LEU A 293 -15.03 -16.60 24.52
CA LEU A 293 -15.86 -15.77 23.64
C LEU A 293 -16.13 -14.38 24.23
N VAL A 294 -16.38 -14.25 25.53
CA VAL A 294 -16.58 -12.95 26.18
C VAL A 294 -15.35 -12.06 26.01
N VAL A 295 -14.15 -12.61 26.20
CA VAL A 295 -12.90 -11.88 26.02
C VAL A 295 -12.70 -11.49 24.55
N ALA A 296 -12.90 -12.43 23.63
CA ALA A 296 -12.74 -12.21 22.19
C ALA A 296 -13.73 -11.17 21.64
N VAL A 297 -15.00 -11.24 22.03
CA VAL A 297 -16.03 -10.26 21.66
C VAL A 297 -15.67 -8.86 22.14
N LYS A 298 -15.26 -8.70 23.40
CA LYS A 298 -14.82 -7.39 23.92
C LYS A 298 -13.64 -6.83 23.13
N ALA A 299 -12.65 -7.66 22.83
CA ALA A 299 -11.49 -7.26 22.03
C ALA A 299 -11.93 -6.81 20.63
N ARG A 300 -12.77 -7.59 19.95
CA ARG A 300 -13.24 -7.31 18.59
C ARG A 300 -14.02 -6.01 18.49
N PHE A 301 -14.97 -5.77 19.40
CA PHE A 301 -15.69 -4.50 19.44
C PHE A 301 -14.80 -3.31 19.86
N GLY A 302 -13.76 -3.56 20.65
CA GLY A 302 -12.70 -2.59 20.94
C GLY A 302 -11.94 -2.18 19.68
N GLU A 303 -11.47 -3.14 18.89
CA GLU A 303 -10.80 -2.92 17.59
C GLU A 303 -11.69 -2.13 16.63
N MET A 304 -12.96 -2.51 16.49
CA MET A 304 -13.91 -1.80 15.62
C MET A 304 -14.09 -0.34 16.03
N ARG A 305 -14.10 -0.05 17.34
CA ARG A 305 -14.22 1.32 17.87
C ARG A 305 -12.97 2.15 17.59
N ILE A 306 -11.79 1.56 17.74
CA ILE A 306 -10.51 2.20 17.40
C ILE A 306 -10.48 2.50 15.89
N ALA A 307 -10.79 1.50 15.05
CA ALA A 307 -10.82 1.66 13.60
C ALA A 307 -11.80 2.77 13.16
N ARG A 308 -12.98 2.84 13.78
CA ARG A 308 -13.95 3.91 13.54
C ARG A 308 -13.39 5.28 13.94
N ASN A 309 -12.84 5.40 15.15
CA ASN A 309 -12.25 6.66 15.61
C ASN A 309 -11.11 7.13 14.71
N ASP A 310 -10.28 6.21 14.22
CA ASP A 310 -9.18 6.52 13.32
C ASP A 310 -9.68 6.93 11.94
N ALA A 311 -10.75 6.29 11.42
CA ALA A 311 -11.42 6.73 10.21
C ALA A 311 -12.02 8.14 10.37
N GLU A 312 -12.70 8.43 11.48
CA GLU A 312 -13.25 9.77 11.78
C GLU A 312 -12.13 10.83 11.88
N LYS A 313 -11.01 10.51 12.54
CA LYS A 313 -9.82 11.38 12.58
C LYS A 313 -9.20 11.58 11.20
N ALA A 314 -9.14 10.55 10.36
CA ALA A 314 -8.60 10.65 9.00
C ALA A 314 -9.47 11.58 8.13
N VAL A 315 -10.79 11.44 8.20
CA VAL A 315 -11.74 12.36 7.53
C VAL A 315 -11.54 13.79 8.04
N THR A 316 -11.43 13.98 9.36
CA THR A 316 -11.23 15.31 9.96
C THR A 316 -9.90 15.93 9.51
N ARG A 317 -8.80 15.17 9.46
CA ARG A 317 -7.50 15.62 8.94
C ARG A 317 -7.59 16.00 7.47
N GLN A 318 -8.28 15.19 6.66
CA GLN A 318 -8.49 15.46 5.25
C GLN A 318 -9.29 16.76 5.05
N GLN A 319 -10.35 16.96 5.84
CA GLN A 319 -11.18 18.16 5.81
C GLN A 319 -10.40 19.40 6.24
N ASN A 320 -9.65 19.32 7.34
CA ASN A 320 -8.80 20.42 7.81
C ASN A 320 -7.72 20.78 6.78
N GLY A 321 -7.09 19.78 6.15
CA GLY A 321 -6.11 20.00 5.09
C GLY A 321 -6.74 20.69 3.86
N ALA A 322 -7.92 20.26 3.43
CA ALA A 322 -8.65 20.91 2.34
C ALA A 322 -9.01 22.37 2.67
N PHE A 323 -9.43 22.65 3.90
CA PHE A 323 -9.74 24.00 4.35
C PHE A 323 -8.48 24.88 4.41
N ALA A 324 -7.35 24.33 4.86
CA ALA A 324 -6.06 25.02 4.84
C ALA A 324 -5.62 25.36 3.41
N THR A 325 -5.79 24.44 2.45
CA THR A 325 -5.52 24.72 1.03
C THR A 325 -6.40 25.83 0.46
N LEU A 326 -7.70 25.85 0.78
CA LEU A 326 -8.58 26.94 0.37
C LEU A 326 -8.11 28.28 0.93
N ARG A 327 -7.70 28.27 2.19
CA ARG A 327 -7.19 29.45 2.85
C ARG A 327 -5.93 29.98 2.18
N GLU A 328 -4.92 29.13 2.01
CA GLU A 328 -3.63 29.50 1.42
C GLU A 328 -3.75 29.93 -0.05
N GLU A 329 -4.48 29.16 -0.87
CA GLU A 329 -4.58 29.46 -2.30
C GLU A 329 -5.48 30.67 -2.60
N TYR A 330 -6.57 30.85 -1.84
CA TYR A 330 -7.59 31.85 -2.14
C TYR A 330 -7.70 32.92 -1.06
N TRP A 331 -8.00 32.54 0.18
CA TRP A 331 -8.45 33.51 1.19
C TRP A 331 -7.33 34.43 1.67
N ASP A 332 -6.14 33.90 1.90
CA ASP A 332 -4.96 34.69 2.31
C ASP A 332 -4.48 35.62 1.17
N ASN A 333 -4.94 35.38 -0.07
CA ASN A 333 -4.73 36.25 -1.22
C ASN A 333 -5.97 37.12 -1.55
N GLY A 334 -7.00 37.04 -0.71
CA GLY A 334 -8.30 37.70 -0.87
C GLY A 334 -9.00 37.43 -2.21
N LYS A 335 -8.82 36.22 -2.74
CA LYS A 335 -9.55 35.70 -3.90
C LYS A 335 -10.77 34.92 -3.45
N THR A 336 -11.82 34.92 -4.28
CA THR A 336 -12.95 34.00 -4.12
C THR A 336 -12.59 32.62 -4.65
N VAL A 337 -13.09 31.58 -4.00
CA VAL A 337 -12.93 30.20 -4.46
C VAL A 337 -13.94 29.92 -5.57
N PRO A 338 -13.55 29.35 -6.73
CA PRO A 338 -14.48 28.96 -7.77
C PRO A 338 -15.58 28.03 -7.23
N GLN A 339 -16.84 28.33 -7.54
CA GLN A 339 -17.98 27.55 -7.04
C GLN A 339 -17.89 26.07 -7.43
N SER A 340 -17.47 25.78 -8.66
CA SER A 340 -17.24 24.41 -9.14
C SER A 340 -16.20 23.65 -8.31
N ARG A 341 -15.16 24.33 -7.81
CA ARG A 341 -14.15 23.74 -6.93
C ARG A 341 -14.72 23.46 -5.54
N LEU A 342 -15.49 24.38 -4.97
CA LEU A 342 -16.17 24.17 -3.68
C LEU A 342 -17.15 23.00 -3.76
N GLU A 343 -17.96 22.94 -4.82
CA GLU A 343 -18.90 21.84 -5.04
C GLU A 343 -18.18 20.51 -5.22
N THR A 344 -17.06 20.48 -5.93
CA THR A 344 -16.24 19.27 -6.09
C THR A 344 -15.66 18.81 -4.76
N MET A 345 -15.12 19.73 -3.95
CA MET A 345 -14.57 19.41 -2.63
C MET A 345 -15.66 18.96 -1.64
N TYR A 346 -16.86 19.53 -1.73
CA TYR A 346 -18.02 19.12 -0.94
C TYR A 346 -18.51 17.71 -1.33
N ARG A 347 -18.76 17.47 -2.63
CA ARG A 347 -19.22 16.16 -3.13
C ARG A 347 -18.22 15.03 -2.87
N SER A 348 -16.92 15.34 -2.82
CA SER A 348 -15.87 14.36 -2.50
C SER A 348 -15.65 14.16 -0.99
N GLY A 349 -16.44 14.81 -0.13
CA GLY A 349 -16.31 14.71 1.33
C GLY A 349 -15.09 15.44 1.93
N ARG A 350 -14.33 16.16 1.10
CA ARG A 350 -13.16 16.96 1.52
C ARG A 350 -13.56 18.24 2.24
N LEU A 351 -14.81 18.68 2.13
CA LEU A 351 -15.40 19.71 2.98
C LEU A 351 -16.59 19.13 3.74
N SER A 352 -16.70 19.47 5.02
CA SER A 352 -17.93 19.28 5.79
C SER A 352 -19.01 20.27 5.34
N ASP A 353 -20.27 20.06 5.75
CA ASP A 353 -21.37 21.02 5.51
C ASP A 353 -21.03 22.42 6.04
N SER A 354 -20.50 22.48 7.26
CA SER A 354 -20.06 23.73 7.88
C SER A 354 -18.88 24.36 7.15
N GLY A 355 -17.94 23.54 6.66
CA GLY A 355 -16.82 24.00 5.86
C GLY A 355 -17.26 24.61 4.52
N TYR A 356 -18.17 23.94 3.82
CA TYR A 356 -18.74 24.44 2.57
C TYR A 356 -19.53 25.74 2.76
N ALA A 357 -20.39 25.81 3.78
CA ALA A 357 -21.14 27.02 4.13
C ALA A 357 -20.20 28.19 4.49
N SER A 358 -19.13 27.92 5.25
CA SER A 358 -18.13 28.93 5.61
C SER A 358 -17.41 29.46 4.37
N ALA A 359 -17.04 28.59 3.43
CA ALA A 359 -16.39 29.00 2.19
C ALA A 359 -17.32 29.85 1.28
N LEU A 360 -18.61 29.50 1.21
CA LEU A 360 -19.60 30.31 0.49
C LEU A 360 -19.81 31.68 1.14
N ASN A 361 -19.89 31.74 2.46
CA ASN A 361 -20.02 33.01 3.18
C ASN A 361 -18.79 33.90 3.00
N TYR A 362 -17.59 33.30 3.02
CA TYR A 362 -16.35 34.01 2.69
C TYR A 362 -16.40 34.59 1.28
N ASN A 363 -16.75 33.76 0.29
CA ASN A 363 -16.92 34.22 -1.09
C ASN A 363 -17.88 35.41 -1.18
N ARG A 364 -19.06 35.32 -0.53
CA ARG A 364 -20.04 36.41 -0.49
C ARG A 364 -19.48 37.68 0.13
N SER A 365 -18.69 37.57 1.19
CA SER A 365 -18.08 38.74 1.83
C SER A 365 -17.10 39.47 0.90
N LEU A 366 -16.43 38.77 -0.01
CA LEU A 366 -15.51 39.38 -0.98
C LEU A 366 -16.17 39.85 -2.28
N ILE A 367 -17.50 39.68 -2.43
CA ILE A 367 -18.23 40.15 -3.60
C ILE A 367 -18.38 41.67 -3.59
N ASP A 368 -18.57 42.28 -2.42
CA ASP A 368 -18.73 43.72 -2.28
C ASP A 368 -17.46 44.45 -1.78
N ARG A 369 -17.39 45.75 -2.06
CA ARG A 369 -16.28 46.62 -1.68
C ARG A 369 -16.14 46.71 -0.17
N ALA A 370 -17.23 46.64 0.59
CA ALA A 370 -17.17 46.75 2.04
C ALA A 370 -16.39 45.58 2.66
N GLY A 371 -16.62 44.35 2.19
CA GLY A 371 -15.86 43.20 2.63
C GLY A 371 -14.44 43.14 2.06
N LYS A 372 -14.20 43.64 0.84
CA LYS A 372 -12.83 43.84 0.31
C LYS A 372 -12.02 44.84 1.13
N VAL A 373 -12.63 45.96 1.55
CA VAL A 373 -12.01 46.95 2.45
C VAL A 373 -11.72 46.33 3.82
N ARG A 374 -12.67 45.57 4.38
CA ARG A 374 -12.48 44.90 5.67
C ARG A 374 -11.34 43.88 5.60
N TRP A 375 -11.28 43.07 4.56
CA TRP A 375 -10.15 42.15 4.35
C TRP A 375 -8.81 42.91 4.29
N ALA A 376 -8.76 44.02 3.56
CA ALA A 376 -7.56 44.84 3.42
C ALA A 376 -7.12 45.49 4.74
N GLN A 377 -8.07 45.91 5.58
CA GLN A 377 -7.80 46.39 6.93
C GLN A 377 -7.17 45.32 7.82
N ASP A 378 -7.62 44.07 7.69
CA ASP A 378 -7.17 42.96 8.53
C ASP A 378 -5.83 42.37 8.07
N HIS A 379 -5.48 42.49 6.78
CA HIS A 379 -4.34 41.76 6.17
C HIS A 379 -3.24 42.66 5.59
N ILE A 380 -3.45 43.97 5.46
CA ILE A 380 -2.44 44.92 4.95
C ILE A 380 -2.05 45.86 6.08
N GLU A 381 -0.78 45.78 6.47
CA GLU A 381 -0.21 46.68 7.47
C GLU A 381 -0.36 48.14 7.04
N ASN A 382 -0.76 49.01 7.96
CA ASN A 382 -0.98 50.44 7.74
C ASN A 382 -2.09 50.81 6.74
N TRP A 383 -3.04 49.92 6.44
CA TRP A 383 -4.17 50.21 5.54
C TRP A 383 -4.90 51.52 5.87
N GLY A 384 -5.23 51.74 7.15
CA GLY A 384 -5.96 52.92 7.62
C GLY A 384 -5.20 54.25 7.46
N ALA A 385 -3.88 54.21 7.24
CA ALA A 385 -3.06 55.40 7.00
C ALA A 385 -2.97 55.79 5.52
N LEU A 386 -3.39 54.90 4.61
CA LEU A 386 -3.40 55.19 3.18
C LEU A 386 -4.51 56.21 2.83
N PRO A 387 -4.25 57.22 1.99
CA PRO A 387 -5.29 58.06 1.40
C PRO A 387 -6.35 57.22 0.68
N LEU A 388 -7.60 57.69 0.67
CA LEU A 388 -8.73 56.96 0.07
C LEU A 388 -8.47 56.55 -1.40
N GLU A 389 -7.76 57.39 -2.17
CA GLU A 389 -7.39 57.09 -3.54
C GLU A 389 -6.38 55.93 -3.65
N GLN A 390 -5.44 55.83 -2.71
CA GLN A 390 -4.47 54.74 -2.65
C GLN A 390 -5.12 53.45 -2.13
N GLN A 391 -6.07 53.56 -1.20
CA GLN A 391 -6.91 52.44 -0.78
C GLN A 391 -7.75 51.90 -1.96
N ASP A 392 -8.36 52.79 -2.75
CA ASP A 392 -9.13 52.41 -3.93
C ASP A 392 -8.25 51.74 -5.00
N ALA A 393 -7.08 52.32 -5.31
CA ALA A 393 -6.14 51.73 -6.25
C ALA A 393 -5.65 50.34 -5.78
N ARG A 394 -5.41 50.18 -4.47
CA ARG A 394 -4.94 48.92 -3.90
C ARG A 394 -6.03 47.85 -3.85
N ILE A 395 -7.28 48.22 -3.55
CA ILE A 395 -8.45 47.33 -3.69
C ILE A 395 -8.63 46.90 -5.15
N GLN A 396 -8.42 47.81 -6.10
CA GLN A 396 -8.51 47.49 -7.53
C GLN A 396 -7.36 46.62 -8.03
N GLU A 397 -6.16 46.76 -7.47
CA GLU A 397 -5.00 45.92 -7.76
C GLU A 397 -5.19 44.49 -7.21
N LEU A 398 -5.70 44.37 -5.98
CA LEU A 398 -5.86 43.10 -5.28
C LEU A 398 -7.13 42.33 -5.65
N PHE A 399 -8.24 43.03 -5.88
CA PHE A 399 -9.58 42.44 -6.05
C PHE A 399 -10.30 42.87 -7.33
N GLY A 400 -9.65 43.66 -8.18
CA GLY A 400 -10.26 44.20 -9.37
C GLY A 400 -10.38 43.17 -10.48
N TYR A 401 -11.40 43.37 -11.31
CA TYR A 401 -11.59 42.66 -12.57
C TYR A 401 -10.39 42.89 -13.51
N THR A 402 -10.18 41.95 -14.43
CA THR A 402 -9.18 42.07 -15.49
C THR A 402 -9.39 43.38 -16.26
N ARG A 403 -8.33 43.91 -16.88
CA ARG A 403 -8.41 45.14 -17.69
C ARG A 403 -9.55 45.05 -18.72
N GLN A 404 -9.74 43.87 -19.31
CA GLN A 404 -10.78 43.58 -20.29
C GLN A 404 -12.19 43.71 -19.71
N GLU A 405 -12.46 43.07 -18.56
CA GLU A 405 -13.77 43.15 -17.90
C GLU A 405 -14.12 44.57 -17.44
N ARG A 406 -13.12 45.37 -17.06
CA ARG A 406 -13.29 46.80 -16.77
C ARG A 406 -13.64 47.59 -18.03
N GLU A 407 -12.96 47.33 -19.14
CA GLU A 407 -13.26 47.97 -20.42
C GLU A 407 -14.65 47.57 -20.93
N ASP A 408 -15.06 46.32 -20.75
CA ASP A 408 -16.37 45.82 -21.18
C ASP A 408 -17.51 46.37 -20.30
N TYR A 409 -17.31 46.43 -18.97
CA TYR A 409 -18.25 47.09 -18.07
C TYR A 409 -18.31 48.60 -18.32
N ALA A 410 -17.17 49.27 -18.52
CA ALA A 410 -17.13 50.69 -18.85
C ALA A 410 -17.84 50.98 -20.18
N LYS A 411 -17.70 50.12 -21.20
CA LYS A 411 -18.45 50.21 -22.45
C LYS A 411 -19.94 50.04 -22.22
N ALA A 412 -20.38 49.01 -21.49
CA ALA A 412 -21.80 48.78 -21.19
C ALA A 412 -22.40 49.92 -20.35
N PHE A 413 -21.63 50.45 -19.40
CA PHE A 413 -21.99 51.59 -18.57
C PHE A 413 -22.11 52.88 -19.39
N HIS A 414 -21.15 53.13 -20.29
CA HIS A 414 -21.19 54.26 -21.21
C HIS A 414 -22.36 54.15 -22.19
N GLN A 415 -22.64 52.94 -22.69
CA GLN A 415 -23.77 52.65 -23.55
C GLN A 415 -25.10 52.96 -22.83
N LYS A 416 -25.30 52.46 -21.61
CA LYS A 416 -26.47 52.81 -20.78
C LYS A 416 -26.57 54.31 -20.51
N ALA A 417 -25.45 55.00 -20.31
CA ALA A 417 -25.43 56.45 -20.11
C ALA A 417 -25.87 57.22 -21.36
N LEU A 418 -25.36 56.82 -22.53
CA LEU A 418 -25.72 57.39 -23.83
C LEU A 418 -27.20 57.21 -24.17
N PHE A 419 -27.77 56.05 -23.80
CA PHE A 419 -29.19 55.77 -24.02
C PHE A 419 -30.12 56.28 -22.90
N GLY A 420 -29.58 56.98 -21.89
CA GLY A 420 -30.35 57.52 -20.78
C GLY A 420 -30.95 56.45 -19.84
N GLU A 421 -30.49 55.21 -19.94
CA GLU A 421 -30.91 54.05 -19.15
C GLU A 421 -30.10 53.90 -17.86
N LEU A 422 -29.02 54.68 -17.70
CA LEU A 422 -28.18 54.62 -16.52
C LEU A 422 -28.90 55.18 -15.29
N GLY A 423 -29.17 54.34 -14.30
CA GLY A 423 -29.77 54.73 -13.03
C GLY A 423 -28.73 55.01 -11.93
N GLU A 424 -29.16 55.67 -10.85
CA GLU A 424 -28.32 55.85 -9.66
C GLU A 424 -27.92 54.51 -9.03
N ASP A 425 -28.79 53.50 -9.15
CA ASP A 425 -28.54 52.14 -8.67
C ASP A 425 -27.43 51.45 -9.48
N ASP A 426 -27.33 51.64 -10.81
CA ASP A 426 -26.24 51.08 -11.62
C ASP A 426 -24.87 51.69 -11.25
N ILE A 427 -24.84 52.98 -10.88
CA ILE A 427 -23.63 53.68 -10.43
C ILE A 427 -23.21 53.18 -9.04
N LYS A 428 -24.18 53.05 -8.12
CA LYS A 428 -23.94 52.46 -6.79
C LYS A 428 -23.46 51.02 -6.90
N LEU A 429 -24.07 50.23 -7.78
CA LEU A 429 -23.68 48.85 -8.09
C LEU A 429 -22.23 48.83 -8.57
N GLY A 430 -21.88 49.59 -9.61
CA GLY A 430 -20.51 49.66 -10.13
C GLY A 430 -19.47 50.04 -9.08
N TYR A 431 -19.78 51.02 -8.22
CA TYR A 431 -18.89 51.39 -7.12
C TYR A 431 -18.78 50.29 -6.04
N ASN A 432 -19.90 49.70 -5.66
CA ASN A 432 -19.95 48.66 -4.63
C ASN A 432 -19.26 47.36 -5.08
N TYR A 433 -19.19 47.06 -6.38
CA TYR A 433 -18.42 45.93 -6.90
C TYR A 433 -16.93 46.28 -7.17
N GLY A 434 -16.51 47.52 -6.93
CA GLY A 434 -15.15 48.00 -7.17
C GLY A 434 -14.83 48.27 -8.64
N LEU A 435 -15.85 48.32 -9.51
CA LEU A 435 -15.72 48.64 -10.94
C LEU A 435 -15.51 50.13 -11.19
N LEU A 436 -15.97 50.98 -10.27
CA LEU A 436 -15.72 52.42 -10.26
C LEU A 436 -14.92 52.78 -9.01
N ASN A 437 -13.87 53.59 -9.15
CA ASN A 437 -13.26 54.26 -8.00
C ASN A 437 -14.14 55.44 -7.52
N SER A 438 -13.79 56.01 -6.37
CA SER A 438 -14.58 57.10 -5.77
C SER A 438 -14.68 58.33 -6.68
N ARG A 439 -13.65 58.59 -7.51
CA ARG A 439 -13.63 59.71 -8.47
C ARG A 439 -14.51 59.44 -9.69
N GLU A 440 -14.48 58.22 -10.22
CA GLU A 440 -15.30 57.77 -11.35
C GLU A 440 -16.78 57.72 -10.98
N LYS A 441 -17.10 57.23 -9.78
CA LYS A 441 -18.46 57.30 -9.21
C LYS A 441 -18.95 58.74 -9.17
N ALA A 442 -18.18 59.65 -8.58
CA ALA A 442 -18.56 61.06 -8.48
C ALA A 442 -18.75 61.72 -9.86
N LYS A 443 -17.89 61.40 -10.84
CA LYS A 443 -18.03 61.86 -12.23
C LYS A 443 -19.30 61.31 -12.89
N ALA A 444 -19.60 60.02 -12.70
CA ALA A 444 -20.80 59.41 -13.26
C ALA A 444 -22.09 59.97 -12.62
N GLU A 445 -22.11 60.18 -11.30
CA GLU A 445 -23.23 60.82 -10.59
C GLU A 445 -23.42 62.27 -11.04
N ALA A 446 -22.34 63.03 -11.25
CA ALA A 446 -22.39 64.40 -11.75
C ALA A 446 -22.90 64.46 -13.20
N ALA A 447 -22.45 63.54 -14.06
CA ALA A 447 -22.95 63.41 -15.43
C ALA A 447 -24.44 63.05 -15.45
N LEU A 448 -24.89 62.12 -14.60
CA LEU A 448 -26.30 61.73 -14.47
C LEU A 448 -27.20 62.89 -14.04
N LYS A 449 -26.69 63.78 -13.16
CA LYS A 449 -27.36 65.00 -12.69
C LYS A 449 -27.33 66.15 -13.69
N GLY A 450 -26.30 66.21 -14.56
CA GLY A 450 -26.12 67.27 -15.56
C GLY A 450 -27.03 67.15 -16.78
N VAL A 451 -27.55 65.96 -17.08
CA VAL A 451 -28.54 65.77 -18.16
C VAL A 451 -29.90 66.26 -17.67
N LYS A 452 -30.39 67.39 -18.21
CA LYS A 452 -31.68 67.96 -17.81
C LYS A 452 -32.79 66.96 -18.14
N ALA A 453 -33.84 66.90 -17.31
CA ALA A 453 -34.98 66.00 -17.51
C ALA A 453 -35.64 66.17 -18.90
N ALA A 454 -35.61 67.39 -19.43
CA ALA A 454 -36.08 67.72 -20.78
C ALA A 454 -35.25 67.04 -21.88
N ASP A 455 -33.94 66.88 -21.68
CA ASP A 455 -33.04 66.23 -22.64
C ASP A 455 -33.19 64.70 -22.59
N LYS A 456 -33.39 64.12 -21.40
CA LYS A 456 -33.75 62.69 -21.26
C LYS A 456 -35.09 62.37 -21.93
N ALA A 457 -36.10 63.22 -21.75
CA ALA A 457 -37.41 63.04 -22.36
C ALA A 457 -37.37 63.25 -23.88
N ALA A 458 -36.60 64.23 -24.36
CA ALA A 458 -36.40 64.48 -25.79
C ALA A 458 -35.67 63.33 -26.47
N PHE A 459 -34.63 62.77 -25.85
CA PHE A 459 -33.87 61.65 -26.38
C PHE A 459 -34.72 60.36 -26.41
N ALA A 460 -35.45 60.06 -25.32
CA ALA A 460 -36.36 58.91 -25.28
C ALA A 460 -37.52 59.02 -26.28
N LEU A 461 -38.04 60.23 -26.52
CA LEU A 461 -39.04 60.50 -27.55
C LEU A 461 -38.48 60.26 -28.96
N GLU A 462 -37.24 60.68 -29.20
CA GLU A 462 -36.60 60.54 -30.50
C GLU A 462 -36.17 59.10 -30.79
N GLN A 463 -35.71 58.36 -29.78
CA GLN A 463 -35.45 56.93 -29.89
C GLN A 463 -36.73 56.13 -30.17
N LYS A 464 -37.87 56.52 -29.58
CA LYS A 464 -39.18 55.96 -29.95
C LYS A 464 -39.55 56.25 -31.40
N ARG A 465 -39.23 57.44 -31.93
CA ARG A 465 -39.51 57.81 -33.33
C ARG A 465 -38.63 57.04 -34.30
N VAL A 466 -37.33 56.94 -34.04
CA VAL A 466 -36.38 56.13 -34.84
C VAL A 466 -36.81 54.66 -34.83
N ASN A 467 -37.11 54.09 -33.66
CA ASN A 467 -37.59 52.71 -33.56
C ASN A 467 -38.92 52.49 -34.29
N ALA A 468 -39.83 53.47 -34.27
CA ALA A 468 -41.07 53.41 -35.03
C ALA A 468 -40.84 53.48 -36.54
N LEU A 469 -39.88 54.30 -37.01
CA LEU A 469 -39.48 54.39 -38.41
C LEU A 469 -38.83 53.08 -38.89
N LEU A 470 -37.87 52.54 -38.14
CA LEU A 470 -37.21 51.26 -38.44
C LEU A 470 -38.19 50.09 -38.44
N LYS A 471 -39.19 50.12 -37.53
CA LYS A 471 -40.26 49.10 -37.49
C LYS A 471 -41.22 49.21 -38.68
N ARG A 472 -41.57 50.42 -39.11
CA ARG A 472 -42.39 50.64 -40.32
C ARG A 472 -41.67 50.24 -41.60
N ALA A 473 -40.35 50.38 -41.65
CA ALA A 473 -39.51 49.96 -42.78
C ALA A 473 -39.36 48.42 -42.90
N GLY A 474 -39.95 47.63 -41.99
CA GLY A 474 -39.94 46.17 -42.07
C GLY A 474 -38.59 45.51 -41.80
N LEU A 475 -37.63 46.24 -41.22
CA LEU A 475 -36.29 45.72 -40.92
C LEU A 475 -36.33 44.68 -39.79
N ASP A 476 -35.60 43.58 -39.97
CA ASP A 476 -35.39 42.55 -38.94
C ASP A 476 -34.40 43.01 -37.86
N ALA A 477 -34.32 42.23 -36.78
CA ALA A 477 -33.56 42.58 -35.58
C ALA A 477 -32.06 42.78 -35.86
N ASP A 478 -31.48 41.98 -36.76
CA ASP A 478 -30.06 42.05 -37.10
C ASP A 478 -29.72 43.34 -37.85
N ALA A 479 -30.55 43.77 -38.81
CA ALA A 479 -30.34 45.03 -39.51
C ALA A 479 -30.56 46.24 -38.59
N ARG A 480 -31.47 46.14 -37.61
CA ARG A 480 -31.62 47.20 -36.59
C ARG A 480 -30.38 47.30 -35.73
N MET A 481 -29.81 46.17 -35.31
CA MET A 481 -28.59 46.14 -34.52
C MET A 481 -27.39 46.76 -35.27
N GLU A 482 -27.27 46.50 -36.57
CA GLU A 482 -26.19 47.09 -37.38
C GLU A 482 -26.39 48.60 -37.60
N ILE A 483 -27.63 49.06 -37.82
CA ILE A 483 -27.96 50.50 -37.88
C ILE A 483 -27.65 51.18 -36.54
N GLU A 484 -28.06 50.56 -35.43
CA GLU A 484 -27.79 51.06 -34.08
C GLU A 484 -26.29 51.17 -33.81
N LYS A 485 -25.51 50.18 -34.26
CA LYS A 485 -24.05 50.16 -34.13
C LYS A 485 -23.37 51.25 -34.98
N GLN A 486 -23.78 51.43 -36.23
CA GLN A 486 -23.24 52.47 -37.12
C GLN A 486 -23.61 53.87 -36.63
N ALA A 487 -24.86 54.06 -36.19
CA ALA A 487 -25.30 55.31 -35.60
C ALA A 487 -24.58 55.64 -34.30
N ALA A 488 -24.38 54.66 -33.42
CA ALA A 488 -23.62 54.83 -32.18
C ALA A 488 -22.15 55.21 -32.45
N ALA A 489 -21.53 54.61 -33.47
CA ALA A 489 -20.16 54.94 -33.86
C ALA A 489 -20.04 56.40 -34.36
N GLY A 490 -20.95 56.85 -35.23
CA GLY A 490 -20.93 58.23 -35.72
C GLY A 490 -21.29 59.26 -34.63
N ILE A 491 -22.25 58.95 -33.75
CA ILE A 491 -22.62 59.86 -32.65
C ILE A 491 -21.48 60.00 -31.63
N ALA A 492 -20.68 58.96 -31.43
CA ALA A 492 -19.52 59.00 -30.53
C ALA A 492 -18.43 60.01 -30.98
N GLU A 493 -18.41 60.39 -32.25
CA GLU A 493 -17.49 61.40 -32.80
C GLU A 493 -18.01 62.84 -32.61
N LEU A 494 -19.27 63.03 -32.23
CA LEU A 494 -19.86 64.35 -32.01
C LEU A 494 -19.52 64.89 -30.62
N ASN A 495 -19.24 66.19 -30.54
CA ASN A 495 -19.03 66.87 -29.26
C ASN A 495 -20.39 67.22 -28.59
N PRO A 496 -20.72 66.64 -27.43
CA PRO A 496 -22.02 66.82 -26.78
C PRO A 496 -22.30 68.24 -26.28
N THR A 497 -21.31 69.14 -26.29
CA THR A 497 -21.49 70.55 -25.92
C THR A 497 -21.77 71.47 -27.10
N GLU A 498 -21.75 70.98 -28.34
CA GLU A 498 -22.04 71.79 -29.52
C GLU A 498 -23.54 72.11 -29.65
N PRO A 499 -23.93 73.33 -30.05
CA PRO A 499 -25.34 73.73 -30.17
C PRO A 499 -26.14 72.82 -31.11
N ASP A 500 -25.46 72.27 -32.12
CA ASP A 500 -26.06 71.48 -33.19
C ASP A 500 -25.87 69.96 -32.98
N TYR A 501 -25.37 69.53 -31.80
CA TYR A 501 -25.13 68.11 -31.46
C TYR A 501 -26.36 67.24 -31.74
N ARG A 502 -27.55 67.77 -31.42
CA ARG A 502 -28.83 67.08 -31.60
C ARG A 502 -29.19 66.90 -33.07
N GLU A 503 -29.00 67.93 -33.90
CA GLU A 503 -29.31 67.89 -35.33
C GLU A 503 -28.31 67.00 -36.08
N ASN A 504 -27.03 67.07 -35.69
CA ASN A 504 -25.98 66.19 -36.22
C ASN A 504 -26.20 64.74 -35.81
N GLY A 505 -26.59 64.46 -34.56
CA GLY A 505 -26.89 63.10 -34.10
C GLY A 505 -28.08 62.48 -34.83
N GLN A 506 -29.14 63.26 -35.08
CA GLN A 506 -30.27 62.81 -35.89
C GLN A 506 -29.86 62.50 -37.33
N ARG A 507 -29.03 63.36 -37.92
CA ARG A 507 -28.52 63.16 -39.29
C ARG A 507 -27.70 61.88 -39.41
N ILE A 508 -26.83 61.59 -38.43
CA ILE A 508 -26.03 60.35 -38.40
C ILE A 508 -26.91 59.10 -38.29
N ILE A 509 -27.96 59.12 -37.46
CA ILE A 509 -28.90 57.99 -37.36
C ILE A 509 -29.65 57.78 -38.68
N ILE A 510 -30.08 58.86 -39.32
CA ILE A 510 -30.79 58.81 -40.61
C ILE A 510 -29.85 58.30 -41.70
N ASP A 511 -28.60 58.78 -41.74
CA ASP A 511 -27.58 58.36 -42.72
C ASP A 511 -27.20 56.88 -42.53
N ALA A 512 -27.08 56.40 -41.28
CA ALA A 512 -26.87 54.99 -40.97
C ALA A 512 -28.04 54.11 -41.42
N ALA A 513 -29.28 54.52 -41.13
CA ALA A 513 -30.47 53.81 -41.55
C ALA A 513 -30.62 53.79 -43.10
N ALA A 514 -30.34 54.92 -43.76
CA ALA A 514 -30.36 55.03 -45.21
C ALA A 514 -29.28 54.16 -45.86
N SER A 515 -28.07 54.13 -45.31
CA SER A 515 -26.96 53.32 -45.81
C SER A 515 -27.25 51.82 -45.69
N ALA A 516 -27.74 51.37 -44.53
CA ALA A 516 -28.13 49.97 -44.33
C ALA A 516 -29.29 49.53 -45.24
N LEU A 517 -30.26 50.43 -45.50
CA LEU A 517 -31.35 50.17 -46.45
C LEU A 517 -30.84 50.11 -47.90
N ALA A 518 -29.90 50.98 -48.27
CA ALA A 518 -29.31 51.01 -49.61
C ALA A 518 -28.48 49.74 -49.91
N GLU A 519 -27.69 49.27 -48.96
CA GLU A 519 -26.92 48.03 -49.09
C GLU A 519 -27.83 46.79 -49.23
N ARG A 520 -28.96 46.78 -48.52
CA ARG A 520 -29.89 45.63 -48.50
C ARG A 520 -30.80 45.58 -49.73
N ASN A 521 -31.17 46.72 -50.31
CA ASN A 521 -32.04 46.80 -51.50
C ASN A 521 -31.30 46.74 -52.85
N PHE A 522 -29.96 46.64 -52.85
CA PHE A 522 -29.16 46.48 -54.06
C PHE A 522 -29.31 45.06 -54.66
N ARG A 523 -30.49 44.74 -55.23
CA ARG A 523 -30.73 43.49 -55.98
C ARG A 523 -30.22 43.59 -57.44
N PRO A 524 -29.92 42.45 -58.12
CA PRO A 524 -29.24 42.44 -59.43
C PRO A 524 -30.00 43.05 -60.63
N TRP A 525 -31.30 43.33 -60.53
CA TRP A 525 -32.11 43.86 -61.64
C TRP A 525 -31.77 45.32 -62.00
N TYR A 526 -31.08 46.05 -61.12
CA TYR A 526 -30.62 47.43 -61.36
C TYR A 526 -29.46 47.55 -62.37
N LYS A 527 -28.78 46.45 -62.75
CA LYS A 527 -27.75 46.45 -63.79
C LYS A 527 -28.29 46.56 -65.24
N LEU A 528 -29.62 46.56 -65.44
CA LEU A 528 -30.26 46.64 -66.77
C LEU A 528 -30.68 48.06 -67.22
N GLY A 529 -30.19 49.12 -66.56
CA GLY A 529 -30.16 50.46 -67.15
C GLY A 529 -31.48 51.25 -67.23
N LEU A 530 -32.54 50.88 -66.48
CA LEU A 530 -33.84 51.56 -66.55
C LEU A 530 -34.34 52.25 -65.25
N GLY A 531 -33.56 52.27 -64.16
CA GLY A 531 -34.03 52.83 -62.87
C GLY A 531 -33.10 53.82 -62.14
N GLY A 532 -31.79 53.81 -62.39
CA GLY A 532 -30.81 54.56 -61.57
C GLY A 532 -30.98 56.08 -61.63
N LYS A 533 -31.21 56.63 -62.83
CA LYS A 533 -31.28 58.08 -63.03
C LYS A 533 -32.47 58.73 -62.29
N LYS A 534 -33.63 58.05 -62.26
CA LYS A 534 -34.83 58.55 -61.56
C LYS A 534 -34.69 58.54 -60.03
N PHE A 535 -33.94 57.59 -59.48
CA PHE A 535 -33.69 57.53 -58.04
C PHE A 535 -32.69 58.60 -57.61
N ASP A 536 -31.57 58.73 -58.33
CA ASP A 536 -30.57 59.77 -58.06
C ASP A 536 -31.15 61.18 -58.24
N ASP A 537 -31.99 61.41 -59.26
CA ASP A 537 -32.66 62.70 -59.48
C ASP A 537 -33.66 63.02 -58.34
N LYS A 538 -34.37 62.02 -57.81
CA LYS A 538 -35.30 62.20 -56.68
C LYS A 538 -34.59 62.43 -55.35
N LEU A 539 -33.47 61.75 -55.12
CA LEU A 539 -32.60 61.97 -53.95
C LEU A 539 -31.94 63.35 -53.99
N ARG A 540 -31.55 63.83 -55.19
CA ARG A 540 -31.03 65.19 -55.39
C ARG A 540 -32.13 66.25 -55.21
N GLU A 541 -33.37 65.98 -55.63
CA GLU A 541 -34.56 66.82 -55.38
C GLU A 541 -34.93 66.87 -53.89
N LEU A 542 -34.80 65.77 -53.15
CA LEU A 542 -35.05 65.70 -51.71
C LEU A 542 -33.95 66.41 -50.90
N ASN A 543 -32.68 66.21 -51.27
CA ASN A 543 -31.55 66.90 -50.65
C ASN A 543 -31.56 68.42 -50.91
N SER A 544 -32.04 68.88 -52.07
CA SER A 544 -32.17 70.32 -52.33
C SER A 544 -33.34 70.96 -51.55
N ARG A 545 -34.42 70.21 -51.27
CA ARG A 545 -35.53 70.69 -50.41
C ARG A 545 -35.22 70.60 -48.92
N ALA A 546 -34.32 69.71 -48.50
CA ALA A 546 -33.90 69.57 -47.11
C ALA A 546 -33.03 70.73 -46.58
N GLY A 547 -32.45 71.56 -47.45
CA GLY A 547 -31.63 72.71 -47.03
C GLY A 547 -32.42 73.82 -46.31
N GLU A 548 -33.72 73.97 -46.55
CA GLU A 548 -34.50 75.14 -46.09
C GLU A 548 -35.87 74.80 -45.43
N ALA A 549 -36.24 73.52 -45.29
CA ALA A 549 -37.56 73.11 -44.77
C ALA A 549 -37.60 72.86 -43.24
N LYS A 550 -38.80 73.02 -42.63
CA LYS A 550 -39.03 72.74 -41.19
C LYS A 550 -38.94 71.24 -40.88
N PRO A 551 -38.63 70.83 -39.64
CA PRO A 551 -38.44 69.41 -39.27
C PRO A 551 -39.61 68.48 -39.66
N ASP A 552 -40.84 68.97 -39.56
CA ASP A 552 -42.04 68.19 -39.87
C ASP A 552 -42.21 67.95 -41.38
N GLU A 553 -41.76 68.90 -42.20
CA GLU A 553 -41.74 68.81 -43.67
C GLU A 553 -40.60 67.91 -44.15
N LYS A 554 -39.44 67.96 -43.48
CA LYS A 554 -38.33 67.02 -43.70
C LYS A 554 -38.76 65.58 -43.42
N ASN A 555 -39.50 65.36 -42.32
CA ASN A 555 -40.03 64.04 -41.95
C ASN A 555 -41.11 63.53 -42.92
N ALA A 556 -41.97 64.42 -43.44
CA ALA A 556 -42.95 64.06 -44.47
C ALA A 556 -42.26 63.70 -45.80
N ALA A 557 -41.25 64.47 -46.22
CA ALA A 557 -40.46 64.20 -47.43
C ALA A 557 -39.67 62.89 -47.32
N LEU A 558 -39.13 62.57 -46.13
CA LEU A 558 -38.45 61.29 -45.86
C LEU A 558 -39.43 60.11 -45.87
N GLY A 559 -40.65 60.31 -45.33
CA GLY A 559 -41.74 59.36 -45.40
C GLY A 559 -42.16 59.06 -46.85
N ASP A 560 -42.29 60.07 -47.69
CA ASP A 560 -42.60 59.92 -49.13
C ASP A 560 -41.46 59.22 -49.90
N ALA A 561 -40.20 59.54 -49.58
CA ALA A 561 -39.04 58.90 -50.19
C ALA A 561 -38.95 57.40 -49.85
N LEU A 562 -39.22 57.05 -48.59
CA LEU A 562 -39.28 55.66 -48.12
C LEU A 562 -40.48 54.90 -48.72
N SER A 563 -41.61 55.59 -48.95
CA SER A 563 -42.79 55.02 -49.62
C SER A 563 -42.51 54.66 -51.09
N PHE A 564 -41.64 55.42 -51.76
CA PHE A 564 -41.23 55.18 -53.15
C PHE A 564 -40.27 53.98 -53.29
N LEU A 565 -39.62 53.58 -52.20
CA LEU A 565 -38.68 52.46 -52.12
C LEU A 565 -39.33 51.11 -51.76
N LEU A 566 -40.61 51.11 -51.38
CA LEU A 566 -41.36 49.91 -50.98
C LEU A 566 -42.27 49.42 -52.13
N PRO A 567 -42.40 48.09 -52.38
CA PRO A 567 -43.30 47.58 -53.42
C PRO A 567 -44.78 47.88 -53.08
N GLN A 568 -45.57 48.39 -54.04
CA GLN A 568 -46.96 48.84 -53.80
C GLN A 568 -48.01 47.73 -53.59
N ASP A 569 -47.67 46.45 -53.72
CA ASP A 569 -48.67 45.35 -53.71
C ASP A 569 -48.89 44.67 -52.34
N ALA A 570 -48.55 45.31 -51.23
CA ALA A 570 -48.82 44.78 -49.89
C ALA A 570 -50.00 45.47 -49.20
N ALA A 571 -51.22 45.34 -49.75
CA ALA A 571 -52.45 45.68 -49.03
C ALA A 571 -52.94 44.46 -48.23
N PRO A 572 -53.15 44.55 -46.90
CA PRO A 572 -53.75 43.46 -46.11
C PRO A 572 -55.27 43.43 -46.26
N THR A 573 -55.83 42.22 -46.26
CA THR A 573 -57.26 41.89 -46.33
C THR A 573 -58.03 42.38 -45.08
N PRO A 574 -59.31 42.82 -45.19
CA PRO A 574 -60.02 43.43 -44.07
C PRO A 574 -60.64 42.39 -43.14
N GLY A 575 -60.25 42.42 -41.86
CA GLY A 575 -60.82 41.59 -40.79
C GLY A 575 -60.82 42.28 -39.41
N LYS A 576 -61.98 42.21 -38.74
CA LYS A 576 -62.42 42.48 -37.34
C LYS A 576 -61.69 43.44 -36.37
N ASP A 577 -60.50 43.97 -36.64
CA ASP A 577 -59.76 44.81 -35.68
C ASP A 577 -60.02 46.33 -35.84
N SER A 578 -60.84 46.76 -36.80
CA SER A 578 -61.19 48.17 -36.99
C SER A 578 -62.09 48.75 -35.88
N LYS A 579 -62.76 47.90 -35.09
CA LYS A 579 -63.62 48.32 -33.97
C LYS A 579 -62.82 48.58 -32.69
N VAL A 580 -61.72 47.85 -32.48
CA VAL A 580 -60.80 48.02 -31.33
C VAL A 580 -60.04 49.35 -31.43
N PHE A 581 -59.76 49.81 -32.65
CA PHE A 581 -59.10 51.09 -32.90
C PHE A 581 -60.02 52.30 -32.68
N ALA A 582 -61.34 52.16 -32.88
CA ALA A 582 -62.32 53.21 -32.66
C ALA A 582 -62.71 53.38 -31.17
N ASP A 583 -62.74 52.28 -30.41
CA ASP A 583 -63.05 52.31 -28.97
C ASP A 583 -61.89 52.84 -28.12
N ALA A 584 -60.63 52.65 -28.55
CA ALA A 584 -59.44 53.18 -27.87
C ALA A 584 -59.29 54.72 -27.97
N VAL A 585 -59.85 55.33 -29.02
CA VAL A 585 -59.84 56.81 -29.21
C VAL A 585 -60.92 57.49 -28.36
N SER A 586 -62.00 56.79 -28.02
CA SER A 586 -63.09 57.33 -27.17
C SER A 586 -62.79 57.27 -25.66
N ALA A 587 -61.83 56.43 -25.23
CA ALA A 587 -61.46 56.26 -23.81
C ALA A 587 -60.47 57.31 -23.27
N LEU A 588 -59.97 58.22 -24.12
CA LEU A 588 -59.04 59.30 -23.72
C LEU A 588 -59.73 60.59 -23.25
N GLY A 589 -61.07 60.60 -23.10
CA GLY A 589 -61.86 61.83 -22.91
C GLY A 589 -62.78 61.92 -21.68
N ALA A 590 -62.60 61.13 -20.61
CA ALA A 590 -63.50 61.21 -19.45
C ALA A 590 -62.76 61.40 -18.10
N GLU A 591 -63.18 62.43 -17.38
CA GLU A 591 -62.68 62.90 -16.08
C GLU A 591 -62.96 61.95 -14.91
N SER A 592 -62.18 62.16 -13.85
CA SER A 592 -62.01 61.36 -12.65
C SER A 592 -63.19 61.43 -11.67
N THR A 593 -63.51 60.30 -11.04
CA THR A 593 -64.30 60.23 -9.79
C THR A 593 -63.67 59.24 -8.79
N PRO A 594 -63.87 59.42 -7.46
CA PRO A 594 -62.90 59.01 -6.45
C PRO A 594 -63.06 57.55 -5.98
N LYS A 595 -61.91 56.95 -5.63
CA LYS A 595 -61.74 55.57 -5.14
C LYS A 595 -62.42 55.36 -3.78
N LYS A 596 -63.33 54.37 -3.71
CA LYS A 596 -63.76 53.71 -2.47
C LYS A 596 -62.60 52.86 -1.91
N LYS A 597 -62.32 53.03 -0.62
CA LYS A 597 -61.44 52.15 0.18
C LYS A 597 -62.15 50.84 0.49
N THR A 598 -61.43 49.73 0.35
CA THR A 598 -61.76 48.44 0.98
C THR A 598 -60.52 47.89 1.69
N PRO A 599 -60.70 47.15 2.80
CA PRO A 599 -59.72 46.97 3.87
C PRO A 599 -58.88 45.69 3.69
N PRO A 600 -57.73 45.57 4.37
CA PRO A 600 -57.13 44.29 4.66
C PRO A 600 -57.71 43.66 5.97
N PRO A 601 -57.65 42.32 6.09
CA PRO A 601 -58.44 41.49 7.02
C PRO A 601 -57.65 41.16 8.32
N PRO A 602 -58.21 40.40 9.29
CA PRO A 602 -58.15 40.70 10.72
C PRO A 602 -56.97 40.07 11.48
N ASP A 603 -56.84 40.57 12.70
CA ASP A 603 -55.99 40.11 13.79
C ASP A 603 -56.01 38.59 14.00
N ARG A 604 -54.83 38.04 14.29
CA ARG A 604 -54.66 36.78 15.01
C ARG A 604 -53.92 37.10 16.30
N ASP A 605 -54.68 37.07 17.37
CA ASP A 605 -54.20 36.99 18.74
C ASP A 605 -53.74 35.56 19.07
N ASP A 606 -52.89 35.53 20.09
CA ASP A 606 -52.57 34.42 21.01
C ASP A 606 -51.73 33.25 20.46
N GLU A 607 -50.51 33.09 20.97
CA GLU A 607 -50.31 32.37 22.24
C GLU A 607 -48.84 32.47 22.68
N ASP A 608 -48.70 32.75 23.98
CA ASP A 608 -47.48 32.70 24.77
C ASP A 608 -46.84 31.31 24.73
N GLU A 609 -45.51 31.23 24.71
CA GLU A 609 -44.82 30.25 25.55
C GLU A 609 -43.39 30.67 25.87
N ASP A 610 -43.10 30.55 27.16
CA ASP A 610 -41.90 30.92 27.87
C ASP A 610 -40.62 30.20 27.40
N ASN A 611 -39.52 30.82 27.80
CA ASN A 611 -38.39 30.23 28.51
C ASN A 611 -37.00 30.17 27.84
N THR A 612 -36.09 30.74 28.63
CA THR A 612 -34.68 30.39 28.86
C THR A 612 -33.61 30.88 27.90
N SER A 613 -33.13 32.07 28.26
CA SER A 613 -31.71 32.43 28.37
C SER A 613 -30.75 31.27 28.66
N ILE A 614 -29.75 31.08 27.78
CA ILE A 614 -28.41 30.61 28.17
C ILE A 614 -27.39 31.54 27.53
N SER A 615 -26.85 32.44 28.35
CA SER A 615 -25.60 33.14 28.10
C SER A 615 -24.43 32.17 28.28
N LEU A 616 -23.67 31.93 27.22
CA LEU A 616 -22.35 31.31 27.32
C LEU A 616 -21.29 32.37 27.07
N SER A 617 -20.46 32.50 28.09
CA SER A 617 -19.26 33.31 28.20
C SER A 617 -18.24 32.99 27.11
N ARG A 618 -17.57 34.04 26.63
CA ARG A 618 -16.14 34.01 26.29
C ARG A 618 -15.49 35.19 26.97
#